data_AF-A0A941REK3-F1
#
_entry.id   AF-A0A941REK3-F1
#
_cell.length_a   1.000
_cell.length_b   1.000
_cell.length_c   1.000
_cell.angle_alpha   90.00
_cell.angle_beta   90.00
_cell.angle_gamma   90.00
#
_symmetry.space_group_name_H-M   'P 1'
#
loop_
_entity.id
_entity.type
_entity.pdbx_description
1 polymer ?
#
loop_
_entity_poly.entity_id
_entity_poly.type
_entity_poly.pdbx_seq_one_letter_code
_entity_poly.pdbx_strand_id
1 'polypeptide(L)'
;MSIRRLIGVGCWMWIGLLSVSCSSMPSIDQQKQLVRSGDFRIQQLTPMAFVETWGDPTYTHQQFTHFFGMQDGRLIPQARLALGESPQGWETGLAAGDALFLAYADRGYYLVFLEGVLVYHEAMTAEKVHAVGKTWKYESQFKTRLESSPGLK
;
A
#
# COMPACT_ATOMS: atom_id res chain seq x y z
N MET A 1 10.40 -0.94 59.99
CA MET A 1 9.74 -0.17 58.92
C MET A 1 10.22 -0.69 57.56
N SER A 2 9.29 -0.82 56.62
CA SER A 2 9.29 -1.78 55.51
C SER A 2 10.24 -1.46 54.33
N ILE A 3 11.11 -2.41 53.98
CA ILE A 3 11.95 -2.44 52.76
C ILE A 3 11.13 -2.71 51.48
N ARG A 4 9.81 -2.96 51.60
CA ARG A 4 8.94 -3.33 50.46
C ARG A 4 8.50 -2.17 49.55
N ARG A 5 8.90 -0.91 49.80
CA ARG A 5 8.40 0.25 49.04
C ARG A 5 9.32 0.77 47.93
N LEU A 6 10.55 0.30 47.81
CA LEU A 6 11.51 0.81 46.82
C LEU A 6 11.52 0.07 45.48
N ILE A 7 10.87 -1.10 45.38
CA ILE A 7 10.86 -1.91 44.15
C ILE A 7 9.78 -1.45 43.16
N GLY A 8 8.79 -0.67 43.61
CA GLY A 8 7.64 -0.27 42.80
C GLY A 8 7.91 0.83 41.76
N VAL A 9 8.96 1.63 41.92
CA VAL A 9 9.20 2.82 41.07
C VAL A 9 10.19 2.53 39.93
N GLY A 10 11.14 1.62 40.13
CA GLY A 10 12.12 1.26 39.09
C GLY A 10 11.51 0.47 37.92
N CYS A 11 10.44 -0.28 38.16
CA CYS A 11 9.82 -1.13 37.15
C CYS A 11 8.96 -0.34 36.14
N TRP A 12 8.43 0.83 36.55
CA TRP A 12 7.62 1.68 35.66
C TRP A 12 8.45 2.54 34.71
N MET A 13 9.72 2.84 35.03
CA MET A 13 10.59 3.63 34.16
C MET A 13 11.12 2.86 32.94
N TRP A 14 11.15 1.52 33.00
CA TRP A 14 11.55 0.67 31.86
C TRP A 14 10.40 0.39 30.88
N ILE A 15 9.14 0.55 31.30
CA ILE A 15 7.97 0.37 30.44
C ILE A 15 7.70 1.62 29.57
N GLY A 16 8.15 2.81 30.02
CA GLY A 16 7.96 4.07 29.29
C GLY A 16 8.85 4.26 28.06
N LEU A 17 9.91 3.46 27.87
CA LEU A 17 10.80 3.58 26.70
C LEU A 17 10.37 2.75 25.49
N LEU A 18 9.33 1.90 25.62
CA LEU A 18 8.89 1.00 24.54
C LEU A 18 7.75 1.58 23.68
N SER A 19 7.26 2.79 23.97
CA SER A 19 6.04 3.33 23.36
C SER A 19 6.25 4.40 22.29
N VAL A 20 7.43 4.49 21.67
CA VAL A 20 7.62 5.30 20.45
C VAL A 20 8.25 4.46 19.35
N SER A 21 7.53 3.41 18.93
CA SER A 21 7.70 2.89 17.56
C SER A 21 6.99 3.83 16.60
N CYS A 22 7.51 5.06 16.44
CA CYS A 22 7.24 5.81 15.23
C CYS A 22 7.87 5.00 14.10
N SER A 23 7.05 4.28 13.34
CA SER A 23 7.49 3.52 12.17
C SER A 23 8.00 4.49 11.11
N SER A 24 9.27 4.88 11.22
CA SER A 24 9.95 5.64 10.18
C SER A 24 10.01 4.82 8.90
N MET A 25 9.73 5.45 7.77
CA MET A 25 9.94 4.84 6.45
C MET A 25 11.37 4.24 6.37
N PRO A 26 11.53 2.95 6.03
CA PRO A 26 12.85 2.34 5.84
C PRO A 26 13.66 3.05 4.75
N SER A 27 15.00 2.95 4.80
CA SER A 27 15.83 3.49 3.72
C SER A 27 15.58 2.78 2.39
N ILE A 28 15.87 3.42 1.26
CA ILE A 28 15.63 2.82 -0.07
C ILE A 28 16.34 1.47 -0.24
N ASP A 29 17.56 1.31 0.28
CA ASP A 29 18.28 0.03 0.23
C ASP A 29 17.59 -1.07 1.05
N GLN A 30 17.04 -0.72 2.22
CA GLN A 30 16.24 -1.64 3.03
C GLN A 30 14.94 -2.01 2.33
N GLN A 31 14.26 -1.05 1.70
CA GLN A 31 13.05 -1.30 0.92
C GLN A 31 13.35 -2.27 -0.24
N LYS A 32 14.44 -2.05 -0.99
CA LYS A 32 14.86 -2.94 -2.07
C LYS A 32 15.16 -4.35 -1.56
N GLN A 33 15.77 -4.47 -0.38
CA GLN A 33 16.01 -5.77 0.25
C GLN A 33 14.70 -6.48 0.61
N LEU A 34 13.73 -5.76 1.17
CA LEU A 34 12.39 -6.30 1.46
C LEU A 34 11.68 -6.75 0.17
N VAL A 35 11.80 -5.97 -0.91
CA VAL A 35 11.25 -6.33 -2.23
C VAL A 35 11.91 -7.60 -2.77
N ARG A 36 13.24 -7.76 -2.63
CA ARG A 36 13.97 -8.98 -3.04
C ARG A 36 13.55 -10.20 -2.23
N SER A 37 13.28 -10.04 -0.94
CA SER A 37 12.82 -11.13 -0.07
C SER A 37 11.34 -11.44 -0.21
N GLY A 38 10.58 -10.65 -0.98
CA GLY A 38 9.13 -10.81 -1.13
C GLY A 38 8.33 -10.37 0.10
N ASP A 39 8.92 -9.56 0.98
CA ASP A 39 8.27 -9.03 2.19
C ASP A 39 7.61 -7.68 1.89
N PHE A 40 6.37 -7.71 1.39
CA PHE A 40 5.65 -6.51 0.95
C PHE A 40 4.88 -5.82 2.08
N ARG A 41 5.63 -5.20 2.99
CA ARG A 41 5.06 -4.47 4.12
C ARG A 41 4.31 -3.22 3.66
N ILE A 42 3.05 -3.14 4.07
CA ILE A 42 2.19 -1.98 3.85
C ILE A 42 2.79 -0.74 4.53
N GLN A 43 2.66 0.41 3.88
CA GLN A 43 3.14 1.73 4.31
C GLN A 43 4.66 1.84 4.53
N GLN A 44 5.45 0.83 4.15
CA GLN A 44 6.91 0.81 4.31
C GLN A 44 7.68 0.67 2.99
N LEU A 45 6.97 0.57 1.87
CA LEU A 45 7.57 0.40 0.54
C LEU A 45 7.06 1.45 -0.42
N THR A 46 7.98 2.01 -1.21
CA THR A 46 7.68 3.02 -2.24
C THR A 46 7.69 2.39 -3.64
N PRO A 47 7.05 3.02 -4.64
CA PRO A 47 7.11 2.54 -6.03
C PRO A 47 8.55 2.39 -6.54
N MET A 48 9.42 3.32 -6.16
CA MET A 48 10.83 3.34 -6.57
C MET A 48 11.58 2.08 -6.12
N ALA A 49 11.29 1.56 -4.92
CA ALA A 49 11.90 0.33 -4.43
C ALA A 49 11.60 -0.88 -5.34
N PHE A 50 10.38 -0.95 -5.90
CA PHE A 50 10.01 -1.99 -6.85
C PHE A 50 10.67 -1.78 -8.20
N VAL A 51 10.59 -0.57 -8.76
CA VAL A 51 11.16 -0.25 -10.07
C VAL A 51 12.68 -0.49 -10.08
N GLU A 52 13.41 -0.06 -9.06
CA GLU A 52 14.85 -0.28 -8.97
C GLU A 52 15.25 -1.73 -8.71
N THR A 53 14.34 -2.55 -8.17
CA THR A 53 14.64 -3.96 -7.85
C THR A 53 14.23 -4.90 -8.97
N TRP A 54 13.12 -4.62 -9.65
CA TRP A 54 12.50 -5.51 -10.63
C TRP A 54 12.55 -4.98 -12.06
N GLY A 55 12.85 -3.70 -12.26
CA GLY A 55 12.73 -3.01 -13.54
C GLY A 55 11.36 -2.37 -13.72
N ASP A 56 11.09 -1.87 -14.93
CA ASP A 56 9.81 -1.23 -15.25
C ASP A 56 8.63 -2.22 -15.18
N PRO A 57 7.47 -1.80 -14.66
CA PRO A 57 6.27 -2.63 -14.65
C PRO A 57 5.72 -2.86 -16.06
N THR A 58 5.05 -3.99 -16.27
CA THR A 58 4.38 -4.28 -17.55
C THR A 58 3.26 -3.27 -17.85
N TYR A 59 2.56 -2.84 -16.80
CA TYR A 59 1.51 -1.82 -16.89
C TYR A 59 1.59 -0.85 -15.71
N THR A 60 1.36 0.42 -16.02
CA THR A 60 1.22 1.51 -15.05
C THR A 60 -0.11 2.20 -15.28
N HIS A 61 -0.82 2.53 -14.20
CA HIS A 61 -2.05 3.30 -14.25
C HIS A 61 -2.13 4.26 -13.07
N GLN A 62 -2.73 5.43 -13.28
CA GLN A 62 -2.98 6.39 -12.21
C GLN A 62 -4.43 6.88 -12.29
N GLN A 63 -5.11 6.81 -11.15
CA GLN A 63 -6.50 7.25 -11.03
C GLN A 63 -6.85 7.61 -9.60
N PHE A 64 -7.76 8.56 -9.45
CA PHE A 64 -8.47 8.78 -8.20
C PHE A 64 -9.34 7.55 -7.89
N THR A 65 -9.20 6.97 -6.71
CA THR A 65 -10.00 5.81 -6.30
C THR A 65 -10.35 5.87 -4.82
N HIS A 66 -11.41 5.14 -4.46
CA HIS A 66 -11.78 4.90 -3.07
C HIS A 66 -11.19 3.58 -2.59
N PHE A 67 -10.86 3.55 -1.31
CA PHE A 67 -10.25 2.42 -0.64
C PHE A 67 -11.02 2.06 0.62
N PHE A 68 -11.05 0.76 0.88
CA PHE A 68 -11.65 0.19 2.08
C PHE A 68 -10.55 -0.35 2.98
N GLY A 69 -10.48 0.22 4.20
CA GLY A 69 -9.48 -0.11 5.20
C GLY A 69 -9.80 -1.41 5.93
N MET A 70 -8.80 -2.28 6.00
CA MET A 70 -8.87 -3.60 6.63
C MET A 70 -8.19 -3.58 8.00
N GLN A 71 -8.50 -4.56 8.85
CA GLN A 71 -7.86 -4.71 10.18
C GLN A 71 -6.33 -4.83 10.13
N ASP A 72 -5.78 -5.38 9.04
CA ASP A 72 -4.34 -5.56 8.83
C ASP A 72 -3.64 -4.31 8.26
N GLY A 73 -4.36 -3.20 8.14
CA GLY A 73 -3.85 -1.93 7.62
C GLY A 73 -3.83 -1.83 6.09
N ARG A 74 -4.24 -2.88 5.36
CA ARG A 74 -4.39 -2.82 3.90
C ARG A 74 -5.54 -1.91 3.51
N LEU A 75 -5.35 -1.20 2.39
CA LEU A 75 -6.39 -0.40 1.75
C LEU A 75 -6.78 -1.06 0.43
N ILE A 76 -7.90 -1.80 0.42
CA ILE A 76 -8.35 -2.48 -0.79
C ILE A 76 -8.99 -1.46 -1.73
N PRO A 77 -8.50 -1.28 -2.96
CA PRO A 77 -9.12 -0.37 -3.93
C PRO A 77 -10.49 -0.89 -4.35
N GLN A 78 -11.44 0.03 -4.54
CA GLN A 78 -12.82 -0.29 -4.93
C GLN A 78 -12.91 -1.22 -6.16
N ALA A 79 -12.02 -1.06 -7.14
CA ALA A 79 -11.97 -1.88 -8.35
C ALA A 79 -11.70 -3.38 -8.10
N ARG A 80 -11.25 -3.77 -6.90
CA ARG A 80 -11.02 -5.16 -6.52
C ARG A 80 -12.17 -5.78 -5.73
N LEU A 81 -13.21 -5.00 -5.42
CA LEU A 81 -14.39 -5.51 -4.74
C LEU A 81 -15.44 -6.00 -5.74
N ALA A 82 -16.14 -7.07 -5.37
CA ALA A 82 -17.33 -7.50 -6.09
C ALA A 82 -18.45 -6.47 -5.89
N LEU A 83 -19.18 -6.16 -6.96
CA LEU A 83 -20.31 -5.24 -6.90
C LEU A 83 -21.41 -5.80 -6.00
N GLY A 84 -21.80 -5.02 -4.98
CA GLY A 84 -22.90 -5.37 -4.07
C GLY A 84 -22.51 -6.15 -2.82
N GLU A 85 -21.22 -6.46 -2.62
CA GLU A 85 -20.73 -7.12 -1.41
C GLU A 85 -19.95 -6.14 -0.52
N SER A 86 -20.17 -6.23 0.80
CA SER A 86 -19.31 -5.54 1.77
C SER A 86 -17.98 -6.29 1.90
N PRO A 87 -16.82 -5.60 1.93
CA PRO A 87 -15.54 -6.29 2.09
C PRO A 87 -15.50 -7.05 3.43
N GLN A 88 -15.13 -8.33 3.39
CA GLN A 88 -15.00 -9.14 4.59
C GLN A 88 -13.84 -8.62 5.46
N GLY A 89 -14.10 -8.26 6.73
CA GLY A 89 -13.07 -7.72 7.63
C GLY A 89 -12.80 -6.22 7.48
N TRP A 90 -13.71 -5.49 6.82
CA TRP A 90 -13.71 -4.03 6.78
C TRP A 90 -13.99 -3.42 8.15
N GLU A 91 -13.12 -2.52 8.61
CA GLU A 91 -13.30 -1.75 9.85
C GLU A 91 -13.33 -0.26 9.55
N THR A 92 -14.50 0.23 9.08
CA THR A 92 -14.91 1.65 8.89
C THR A 92 -13.93 2.63 8.22
N GLY A 93 -12.71 2.22 7.90
CA GLY A 93 -11.68 3.00 7.27
C GLY A 93 -12.05 3.20 5.82
N LEU A 94 -12.20 4.46 5.44
CA LEU A 94 -12.35 4.88 4.07
C LEU A 94 -11.21 5.85 3.79
N ALA A 95 -10.46 5.58 2.73
CA ALA A 95 -9.47 6.48 2.19
C ALA A 95 -9.78 6.73 0.72
N ALA A 96 -9.41 7.88 0.20
CA ALA A 96 -9.55 8.20 -1.21
C ALA A 96 -8.40 9.10 -1.64
N GLY A 97 -7.97 8.95 -2.89
CA GLY A 97 -6.90 9.77 -3.43
C GLY A 97 -6.40 9.25 -4.77
N ASP A 98 -5.47 10.00 -5.35
CA ASP A 98 -4.77 9.61 -6.57
C ASP A 98 -3.82 8.46 -6.28
N ALA A 99 -4.19 7.29 -6.77
CA ALA A 99 -3.44 6.06 -6.57
C ALA A 99 -2.63 5.70 -7.80
N LEU A 100 -1.41 5.22 -7.56
CA LEU A 100 -0.54 4.64 -8.57
C LEU A 100 -0.69 3.12 -8.53
N PHE A 101 -0.94 2.52 -9.68
CA PHE A 101 -1.06 1.09 -9.86
C PHE A 101 0.09 0.59 -10.73
N LEU A 102 0.85 -0.38 -10.23
CA LEU A 102 1.89 -1.06 -10.98
C LEU A 102 1.53 -2.53 -11.12
N ALA A 103 1.65 -3.08 -12.32
CA ALA A 103 1.40 -4.50 -12.57
C ALA A 103 2.56 -5.16 -13.32
N TYR A 104 3.11 -6.22 -12.74
CA TYR A 104 4.25 -7.00 -13.23
C TYR A 104 3.74 -8.36 -13.69
N ALA A 105 3.54 -8.54 -15.01
CA ALA A 105 2.97 -9.77 -15.55
C ALA A 105 3.94 -10.95 -15.47
N ASP A 106 5.23 -10.67 -15.65
CA ASP A 106 6.35 -11.61 -15.52
C ASP A 106 6.50 -12.16 -14.09
N ARG A 107 6.11 -11.37 -13.08
CA ARG A 107 6.18 -11.74 -11.66
C ARG A 107 4.84 -12.12 -11.04
N GLY A 108 3.73 -11.88 -11.75
CA GLY A 108 2.39 -12.13 -11.25
C GLY A 108 2.00 -11.25 -10.07
N TYR A 109 2.38 -9.97 -10.07
CA TYR A 109 2.06 -9.04 -8.99
C TYR A 109 1.30 -7.80 -9.47
N TYR A 110 0.34 -7.41 -8.65
CA TYR A 110 -0.41 -6.16 -8.73
C TYR A 110 -0.16 -5.36 -7.45
N LEU A 111 0.34 -4.13 -7.60
CA LEU A 111 0.75 -3.27 -6.51
C LEU A 111 0.01 -1.95 -6.60
N VAL A 112 -0.44 -1.45 -5.45
CA VAL A 112 -1.19 -0.20 -5.36
C VAL A 112 -0.57 0.69 -4.31
N PHE A 113 -0.32 1.93 -4.71
CA PHE A 113 0.30 2.95 -3.89
C PHE A 113 -0.66 4.11 -3.75
N LEU A 114 -0.80 4.60 -2.52
CA LEU A 114 -1.52 5.82 -2.19
C LEU A 114 -0.53 6.74 -1.45
N GLU A 115 -0.47 8.02 -1.82
CA GLU A 115 0.48 8.98 -1.24
C GLU A 115 1.95 8.51 -1.32
N GLY A 116 2.29 7.74 -2.36
CA GLY A 116 3.65 7.24 -2.60
C GLY A 116 4.06 6.03 -1.76
N VAL A 117 3.16 5.43 -0.98
CA VAL A 117 3.46 4.23 -0.16
C VAL A 117 2.56 3.06 -0.55
N LEU A 118 3.08 1.84 -0.43
CA LEU A 118 2.36 0.62 -0.77
C LEU A 118 1.19 0.43 0.20
N VAL A 119 -0.04 0.37 -0.31
CA VAL A 119 -1.24 0.19 0.52
C VAL A 119 -1.99 -1.12 0.22
N TYR A 120 -1.73 -1.71 -0.94
CA TYR A 120 -2.27 -3.01 -1.31
C TYR A 120 -1.35 -3.74 -2.28
N HIS A 121 -1.29 -5.05 -2.15
CA HIS A 121 -0.64 -5.91 -3.11
C HIS A 121 -1.44 -7.21 -3.27
N GLU A 122 -1.44 -7.77 -4.46
CA GLU A 122 -2.11 -9.03 -4.79
C GLU A 122 -1.22 -9.86 -5.71
N ALA A 123 -1.03 -11.14 -5.35
CA ALA A 123 -0.44 -12.12 -6.25
C ALA A 123 -1.52 -12.64 -7.19
N MET A 124 -1.26 -12.65 -8.49
CA MET A 124 -2.21 -13.07 -9.52
C MET A 124 -1.48 -13.69 -10.70
N THR A 125 -2.19 -14.51 -11.50
CA THR A 125 -1.60 -15.12 -12.70
C THR A 125 -1.27 -14.05 -13.74
N ALA A 126 -0.32 -14.34 -14.63
CA ALA A 126 0.07 -13.42 -15.71
C ALA A 126 -1.13 -13.02 -16.58
N GLU A 127 -2.06 -13.95 -16.84
CA GLU A 127 -3.28 -13.69 -17.60
C GLU A 127 -4.18 -12.67 -16.91
N LYS A 128 -4.31 -12.74 -15.58
CA LYS A 128 -5.06 -11.77 -14.79
C LYS A 128 -4.38 -10.39 -14.81
N VAL A 129 -3.06 -10.33 -14.71
CA VAL A 129 -2.31 -9.07 -14.84
C VAL A 129 -2.57 -8.43 -16.21
N HIS A 130 -2.48 -9.20 -17.29
CA HIS A 130 -2.76 -8.71 -18.63
C HIS A 130 -4.22 -8.26 -18.82
N ALA A 131 -5.18 -8.96 -18.22
CA ALA A 131 -6.58 -8.56 -18.26
C ALA A 131 -6.79 -7.18 -17.60
N VAL A 132 -6.21 -6.97 -16.41
CA VAL A 132 -6.25 -5.68 -15.71
C VAL A 132 -5.60 -4.57 -16.54
N GLY A 133 -4.39 -4.82 -17.09
CA GLY A 133 -3.69 -3.85 -17.91
C GLY A 133 -4.45 -3.46 -19.19
N LYS A 134 -5.20 -4.39 -19.79
CA LYS A 134 -6.08 -4.10 -20.93
C LYS A 134 -7.26 -3.20 -20.53
N THR A 135 -7.87 -3.43 -19.37
CA THR A 135 -8.94 -2.59 -18.83
C THR A 135 -8.46 -1.15 -18.64
N TRP A 136 -7.27 -0.95 -18.06
CA TRP A 136 -6.69 0.39 -17.89
C TRP A 136 -6.44 1.11 -19.22
N LYS A 137 -5.93 0.38 -20.22
CA LYS A 137 -5.76 0.95 -21.57
C LYS A 137 -7.10 1.37 -22.15
N TYR A 138 -8.15 0.57 -21.98
CA TYR A 138 -9.49 0.94 -22.42
C TYR A 138 -10.01 2.17 -21.69
N GLU A 139 -9.97 2.21 -20.37
CA GLU A 139 -10.38 3.37 -19.55
C GLU A 139 -9.66 4.66 -19.95
N SER A 140 -8.36 4.58 -20.25
CA SER A 140 -7.56 5.74 -20.67
C SER A 140 -8.07 6.38 -21.97
N GLN A 141 -8.78 5.64 -22.82
CA GLN A 141 -9.38 6.17 -24.06
C GLN A 141 -10.63 7.01 -23.80
N PHE A 142 -11.30 6.82 -22.65
CA PHE A 142 -12.51 7.54 -22.28
C PHE A 142 -12.26 8.71 -21.33
N LYS A 143 -11.04 8.85 -20.79
CA LYS A 143 -10.67 10.04 -20.03
C LYS A 143 -10.82 11.28 -20.91
N THR A 144 -11.81 12.09 -20.61
CA THR A 144 -12.05 13.35 -21.33
C THR A 144 -11.03 14.40 -20.87
N ARG A 145 -10.81 15.46 -21.69
CA ARG A 145 -9.85 16.53 -21.37
C ARG A 145 -10.07 17.20 -20.00
N LEU A 146 -11.27 17.11 -19.44
CA LEU A 146 -11.61 17.67 -18.11
C LEU A 146 -10.93 16.90 -16.96
N GLU A 147 -10.77 15.58 -17.09
CA GLU A 147 -10.07 14.74 -16.11
C GLU A 147 -8.55 14.71 -16.32
N SER A 148 -8.08 15.19 -17.48
CA SER A 148 -6.66 15.29 -17.82
C SER A 148 -6.04 16.64 -17.46
N SER A 149 -6.86 17.58 -16.97
CA SER A 149 -6.41 18.94 -16.69
C SER A 149 -5.87 19.01 -15.27
N PRO A 150 -4.57 19.27 -15.05
CA PRO A 150 -4.07 19.62 -13.73
C PRO A 150 -4.65 21.00 -13.40
N GLY A 151 -5.75 21.00 -12.64
CA GLY A 151 -6.41 22.22 -12.21
C GLY A 151 -5.49 23.06 -11.34
N LEU A 152 -5.06 24.20 -11.91
CA LEU A 152 -4.76 25.48 -11.29
C LEU A 152 -3.83 25.49 -10.06
N LYS A 153 -2.62 26.00 -10.30
CA LYS A 153 -1.74 26.59 -9.28
C LYS A 153 -2.47 27.56 -8.35
#